data_AF-A0A453J2T6-F1
#
_entry.id   AF-A0A453J2T6-F1
#
_cell.length_a   1.000
_cell.length_b   1.000
_cell.length_c   1.000
_cell.angle_alpha   90.00
_cell.angle_beta   90.00
_cell.angle_gamma   90.00
#
_symmetry.space_group_name_H-M   'P 1'
#
loop_
_entity.id
_entity.type
_entity.pdbx_description
1 polymer ?
#
loop_
_entity_poly.entity_id
_entity_poly.type
_entity_poly.pdbx_seq_one_letter_code
_entity_poly.pdbx_strand_id
1 'polypeptide(L)'
;MMRGNNIQMLMDSHLEGNYSTEEATALVDLASQCLQYEARDRPHTKKLVTILEPLQTKLEVPSYEMLGIPKHEEEVAPPPAPQPPQHPLSPMAEACSRMDLTAIQQILVSTHYRDDAGSNELSFQEWTQQMRDMLEARKRGDLAFRDKDFKTAIECYTQFVDVGTMVSPTVYARRSLCHLMCDQPDAALRDAMQAQCVCPDWPTAFYMQAVALSKLDMQSDAKDMLSEASQLEEKKQKNSR
;
A
#
# COMPACT_ATOMS: atom_id res chain seq x y z
N MET A 1 -29.91 21.01 16.38
CA MET A 1 -29.22 22.25 16.80
C MET A 1 -28.22 21.84 17.87
N MET A 2 -26.93 21.70 17.51
CA MET A 2 -25.89 21.35 18.48
C MET A 2 -25.67 22.54 19.39
N ARG A 3 -26.32 22.52 20.55
CA ARG A 3 -26.34 23.66 21.47
C ARG A 3 -25.03 23.69 22.25
N GLY A 4 -24.05 24.44 21.74
CA GLY A 4 -22.94 25.12 22.44
C GLY A 4 -21.97 24.36 23.36
N ASN A 5 -22.30 23.17 23.86
CA ASN A 5 -21.63 22.66 25.06
C ASN A 5 -20.52 21.63 24.81
N ASN A 6 -20.24 21.26 23.55
CA ASN A 6 -19.28 20.19 23.23
C ASN A 6 -18.34 20.54 22.06
N ILE A 7 -17.95 21.80 21.89
CA ILE A 7 -17.02 22.21 20.82
C ILE A 7 -15.71 21.42 20.94
N GLN A 8 -15.20 21.21 22.16
CA GLN A 8 -13.98 20.42 22.39
C GLN A 8 -14.05 18.96 21.90
N MET A 9 -15.25 18.35 21.85
CA MET A 9 -15.41 16.99 21.33
C MET A 9 -15.54 16.93 19.80
N LEU A 10 -15.81 18.07 19.16
CA LEU A 10 -16.00 18.17 17.70
C LEU A 10 -14.75 18.69 16.99
N MET A 11 -13.89 19.43 17.69
CA MET A 11 -12.65 19.95 17.15
C MET A 11 -11.59 18.85 17.08
N ASP A 12 -10.73 18.92 16.07
CA ASP A 12 -9.61 18.01 15.91
C ASP A 12 -8.69 18.07 17.13
N SER A 13 -8.42 16.92 17.73
CA SER A 13 -7.53 16.78 18.90
C SER A 13 -6.11 17.27 18.62
N HIS A 14 -5.66 17.25 17.35
CA HIS A 14 -4.35 17.75 16.94
C HIS A 14 -4.23 19.28 16.99
N LEU A 15 -5.34 20.02 17.12
CA LEU A 15 -5.26 21.46 17.28
C LEU A 15 -4.73 21.88 18.66
N GLU A 16 -4.68 20.96 19.63
CA GLU A 16 -4.11 21.18 20.98
C GLU A 16 -4.64 22.46 21.70
N GLY A 17 -5.84 22.90 21.35
CA GLY A 17 -6.42 24.15 21.89
C GLY A 17 -5.95 25.44 21.21
N ASN A 18 -5.17 25.36 20.12
CA ASN A 18 -4.71 26.49 19.32
C ASN A 18 -5.79 27.00 18.35
N TYR A 19 -6.95 27.39 18.87
CA TYR A 19 -8.03 28.00 18.09
C TYR A 19 -8.79 29.04 18.93
N SER A 20 -9.33 30.07 18.30
CA SER A 20 -10.28 30.97 18.97
C SER A 20 -11.59 30.22 19.22
N THR A 21 -12.12 30.34 20.44
CA THR A 21 -13.38 29.70 20.82
C THR A 21 -14.55 30.29 20.03
N GLU A 22 -14.48 31.58 19.73
CA GLU A 22 -15.47 32.32 18.94
C GLU A 22 -15.50 31.83 17.48
N GLU A 23 -14.32 31.68 16.87
CA GLU A 23 -14.17 31.16 15.50
C GLU A 23 -14.62 29.69 15.40
N ALA A 24 -14.23 28.86 16.37
CA ALA A 24 -14.64 27.47 16.45
C ALA A 24 -16.16 27.32 16.62
N THR A 25 -16.78 28.17 17.46
CA THR A 25 -18.24 28.19 17.62
C THR A 25 -18.94 28.55 16.30
N ALA A 26 -18.45 29.59 15.62
CA ALA A 26 -19.00 30.03 14.34
C ALA A 26 -18.91 28.94 13.26
N LEU A 27 -17.80 28.20 13.20
CA LEU A 27 -17.63 27.08 12.26
C LEU A 27 -18.55 25.89 12.58
N VAL A 28 -18.68 25.52 13.86
CA VAL A 28 -19.58 24.42 14.28
C VAL A 28 -21.03 24.78 13.97
N ASP A 29 -21.44 26.02 14.22
CA ASP A 29 -22.79 26.50 13.89
C ASP A 29 -23.04 26.51 12.39
N LEU A 30 -22.05 26.93 11.59
CA LEU A 30 -22.11 26.91 10.13
C LEU A 30 -22.25 25.47 9.60
N ALA A 31 -21.45 24.53 10.12
CA ALA A 31 -21.53 23.12 9.77
C ALA A 31 -22.90 22.54 10.13
N SER A 32 -23.44 22.87 11.31
CA SER A 32 -24.79 22.46 11.70
C SER A 32 -25.87 23.00 10.77
N GLN A 33 -25.70 24.18 10.18
CA GLN A 33 -26.63 24.74 9.20
C GLN A 33 -26.49 24.06 7.83
N CYS A 34 -25.29 23.66 7.43
CA CYS A 34 -25.05 22.92 6.18
C CYS A 34 -25.64 21.50 6.23
N LEU A 35 -25.66 20.88 7.41
CA LEU A 35 -26.16 19.52 7.63
C LEU A 35 -27.68 19.43 7.84
N GLN A 36 -28.43 20.52 7.64
CA GLN A 36 -29.89 20.48 7.76
C GLN A 36 -30.52 19.52 6.75
N TYR A 37 -31.52 18.76 7.19
CA TYR A 37 -32.19 17.75 6.38
C TYR A 37 -32.88 18.40 5.16
N GLU A 38 -33.58 19.51 5.37
CA GLU A 38 -34.26 20.22 4.29
C GLU A 38 -33.32 21.18 3.56
N ALA A 39 -33.34 21.15 2.21
CA ALA A 39 -32.46 21.97 1.39
C ALA A 39 -32.70 23.49 1.55
N ARG A 40 -33.91 23.90 1.93
CA ARG A 40 -34.27 25.31 2.16
C ARG A 40 -33.66 25.90 3.44
N ASP A 41 -33.29 25.06 4.39
CA ASP A 41 -32.71 25.47 5.66
C ASP A 41 -31.17 25.54 5.59
N ARG A 42 -30.59 25.11 4.46
CA ARG A 42 -29.14 25.18 4.23
C ARG A 42 -28.74 26.57 3.75
N PRO A 43 -27.59 27.10 4.20
CA PRO A 43 -27.09 28.38 3.75
C PRO A 43 -26.72 28.35 2.26
N HIS A 44 -27.01 29.43 1.54
CA HIS A 44 -26.53 29.61 0.18
C HIS A 44 -25.02 29.78 0.15
N THR A 45 -24.37 29.31 -0.93
CA THR A 45 -22.92 29.38 -1.13
C THR A 45 -22.36 30.79 -0.92
N LYS A 46 -23.08 31.84 -1.35
CA LYS A 46 -22.65 33.24 -1.12
C LYS A 46 -22.55 33.58 0.37
N LYS A 47 -23.52 33.12 1.19
CA LYS A 47 -23.49 33.33 2.64
C LYS A 47 -22.36 32.53 3.29
N LEU A 48 -22.09 31.32 2.80
CA LEU A 48 -20.95 30.51 3.27
C LEU A 48 -19.63 31.25 3.07
N VAL A 49 -19.39 31.76 1.87
CA VAL A 49 -18.16 32.51 1.55
C VAL A 49 -18.02 33.73 2.46
N THR A 50 -19.08 34.53 2.63
CA THR A 50 -19.04 35.72 3.50
C THR A 50 -18.74 35.38 4.97
N ILE A 51 -19.16 34.20 5.45
CA ILE A 51 -18.90 33.76 6.84
C ILE A 51 -17.48 33.19 6.98
N LEU A 52 -16.97 32.50 5.95
CA LEU A 52 -15.66 31.84 5.98
C LEU A 52 -14.49 32.79 5.66
N GLU A 53 -14.73 33.82 4.84
CA GLU A 53 -13.70 34.76 4.37
C GLU A 53 -12.96 35.49 5.52
N PRO A 54 -13.61 35.96 6.60
CA PRO A 54 -12.91 36.55 7.75
C PRO A 54 -12.08 35.55 8.57
N LEU A 55 -12.45 34.26 8.52
CA LEU A 55 -11.76 33.18 9.25
C LEU A 55 -10.49 32.72 8.52
N GLN A 56 -10.30 33.16 7.28
CA GLN A 56 -9.11 32.89 6.48
C GLN A 56 -7.97 33.85 6.88
N THR A 57 -7.45 33.69 8.10
CA THR A 57 -6.42 34.58 8.67
C THR A 57 -4.98 34.26 8.24
N LYS A 58 -4.78 33.17 7.48
CA LYS A 58 -3.50 32.82 6.86
C LYS A 58 -3.67 32.77 5.35
N LEU A 59 -2.97 33.69 4.68
CA LEU A 59 -2.72 33.68 3.23
C LEU A 59 -2.32 32.27 2.81
N GLU A 60 -2.99 31.81 1.75
CA GLU A 60 -2.84 30.56 1.00
C GLU A 60 -1.50 29.85 1.27
N VAL A 61 -1.49 29.02 2.32
CA VAL A 61 -0.52 27.93 2.42
C VAL A 61 -1.07 26.85 1.51
N PRO A 62 -0.42 26.54 0.38
CA PRO A 62 -0.93 25.54 -0.54
C PRO A 62 -1.16 24.21 0.17
N SER A 63 -2.17 23.44 -0.27
CA SER A 63 -2.59 22.22 0.42
C SER A 63 -1.45 21.21 0.65
N TYR A 64 -0.44 21.17 -0.22
CA TYR A 64 0.75 20.32 -0.03
C TYR A 64 1.58 20.74 1.19
N GLU A 65 1.72 22.04 1.47
CA GLU A 65 2.43 22.54 2.65
C GLU A 65 1.63 22.27 3.93
N MET A 66 0.30 22.43 3.91
CA MET A 66 -0.55 22.06 5.05
C MET A 66 -0.56 20.56 5.33
N LEU A 67 -0.52 19.73 4.31
CA LEU A 67 -0.57 18.27 4.43
C LEU A 67 0.82 17.64 4.62
N GLY A 68 1.88 18.45 4.74
CA GLY A 68 3.26 17.96 4.87
C GLY A 68 3.75 17.17 3.65
N ILE A 69 3.15 17.38 2.48
CA ILE A 69 3.50 16.76 1.21
C ILE A 69 4.55 17.65 0.55
N PRO A 70 5.78 17.19 0.32
CA PRO A 70 6.78 18.00 -0.38
C PRO A 70 6.31 18.31 -1.81
N LYS A 71 6.38 19.60 -2.20
CA LYS A 71 6.06 20.04 -3.56
C LYS A 71 7.11 19.52 -4.54
N HIS A 72 6.68 18.79 -5.56
CA HIS A 72 7.50 18.60 -6.77
C HIS A 72 7.36 19.88 -7.60
N GLU A 73 8.35 20.76 -7.53
CA GLU A 73 8.46 21.90 -8.43
C GLU A 73 8.85 21.38 -9.83
N GLU A 74 7.88 21.31 -10.75
CA GLU A 74 8.17 21.40 -12.18
C GLU A 74 8.44 22.88 -12.50
N GLU A 75 9.67 23.31 -12.25
CA GLU A 75 10.19 24.55 -12.83
C GLU A 75 10.82 24.22 -14.18
N VAL A 76 10.16 24.69 -15.25
CA VAL A 76 10.66 24.61 -16.63
C VAL A 76 11.87 25.52 -16.77
N ALA A 77 13.06 24.94 -16.63
CA ALA A 77 14.34 25.52 -17.04
C ALA A 77 15.04 24.55 -18.02
N PRO A 78 15.79 25.06 -19.02
CA PRO A 78 16.36 24.23 -20.10
C PRO A 78 17.33 23.18 -19.53
N PRO A 79 17.47 22.02 -20.18
CA PRO A 79 17.90 20.81 -19.51
C PRO A 79 19.37 20.91 -19.06
N PRO A 80 19.67 20.75 -17.77
CA PRO A 80 20.96 20.23 -17.36
C PRO A 80 20.99 18.74 -17.68
N ALA A 81 22.16 18.22 -18.06
CA ALA A 81 22.38 16.81 -18.36
C ALA A 81 21.77 15.88 -17.29
N PRO A 82 21.24 14.70 -17.68
CA PRO A 82 20.50 13.82 -16.77
C PRO A 82 21.34 13.49 -15.54
N GLN A 83 20.90 13.97 -14.38
CA GLN A 83 21.46 13.58 -13.10
C GLN A 83 20.89 12.21 -12.70
N PRO A 84 21.71 11.28 -12.20
CA PRO A 84 21.23 9.98 -11.72
C PRO A 84 20.31 10.17 -10.49
N PRO A 85 19.32 9.28 -10.27
CA PRO A 85 18.35 9.39 -9.18
C PRO A 85 19.02 9.53 -7.80
N GLN A 86 18.58 10.53 -7.02
CA GLN A 86 19.17 10.94 -5.74
C GLN A 86 18.88 9.98 -4.56
N HIS A 87 18.09 8.94 -4.76
CA HIS A 87 17.93 7.85 -3.80
C HIS A 87 18.26 6.52 -4.49
N PRO A 88 19.20 5.72 -3.96
CA PRO A 88 19.42 4.37 -4.47
C PRO A 88 18.10 3.59 -4.33
N LEU A 89 17.61 3.05 -5.44
CA LEU A 89 16.45 2.17 -5.43
C LEU A 89 16.65 1.05 -4.41
N SER A 90 15.56 0.56 -3.80
CA SER A 90 15.65 -0.65 -2.98
C SER A 90 16.17 -1.81 -3.84
N PRO A 91 16.86 -2.80 -3.26
CA PRO A 91 17.33 -3.95 -4.03
C PRO A 91 16.20 -4.66 -4.79
N MET A 92 15.00 -4.69 -4.22
CA MET A 92 13.82 -5.26 -4.87
C MET A 92 13.34 -4.37 -6.03
N ALA A 93 13.26 -3.06 -5.83
CA ALA A 93 12.87 -2.10 -6.86
C ALA A 93 13.81 -2.16 -8.06
N GLU A 94 15.13 -2.18 -7.81
CA GLU A 94 16.13 -2.28 -8.87
C GLU A 94 15.99 -3.61 -9.64
N ALA A 95 15.89 -4.73 -8.93
CA ALA A 95 15.71 -6.04 -9.55
C ALA A 95 14.43 -6.12 -10.42
N CYS A 96 13.31 -5.56 -9.93
CA CYS A 96 12.06 -5.52 -10.67
C CYS A 96 12.13 -4.59 -11.89
N SER A 97 12.75 -3.42 -11.75
CA SER A 97 12.93 -2.47 -12.86
C SER A 97 13.75 -3.06 -14.02
N ARG A 98 14.74 -3.90 -13.70
CA ARG A 98 15.57 -4.62 -14.68
C ARG A 98 14.94 -5.94 -15.14
N MET A 99 13.83 -6.34 -14.53
CA MET A 99 13.21 -7.65 -14.72
C MET A 99 14.18 -8.82 -14.46
N ASP A 100 15.09 -8.64 -13.50
CA ASP A 100 16.03 -9.67 -13.08
C ASP A 100 15.34 -10.66 -12.13
N LEU A 101 14.68 -11.65 -12.71
CA LEU A 101 13.97 -12.68 -11.97
C LEU A 101 14.89 -13.46 -11.00
N THR A 102 16.19 -13.56 -11.30
CA THR A 102 17.14 -14.27 -10.42
C THR A 102 17.46 -13.45 -9.18
N ALA A 103 17.66 -12.14 -9.34
CA ALA A 103 17.84 -11.24 -8.20
C ALA A 103 16.57 -11.20 -7.32
N ILE A 104 15.38 -11.12 -7.94
CA ILE A 104 14.11 -11.19 -7.20
C ILE A 104 14.00 -12.50 -6.42
N GLN A 105 14.37 -13.64 -7.04
CA GLN A 105 14.35 -14.94 -6.36
C GLN A 105 15.26 -14.96 -5.12
N GLN A 106 16.48 -14.45 -5.24
CA GLN A 106 17.41 -14.38 -4.11
C GLN A 106 16.88 -13.50 -2.97
N ILE A 107 16.25 -12.37 -3.31
CA ILE A 107 15.64 -11.48 -2.33
C ILE A 107 14.49 -12.21 -1.62
N LEU A 108 13.56 -12.84 -2.35
CA LEU A 108 12.45 -13.61 -1.76
C LEU A 108 12.91 -14.81 -0.91
N VAL A 109 14.02 -15.46 -1.27
CA VAL A 109 14.65 -16.47 -0.43
C VAL A 109 15.17 -15.83 0.85
N SER A 110 15.87 -14.70 0.79
CA SER A 110 16.46 -14.03 1.96
C SER A 110 15.45 -13.38 2.91
N THR A 111 14.31 -12.90 2.41
CA THR A 111 13.28 -12.26 3.21
C THR A 111 12.53 -13.28 4.09
N HIS A 112 12.56 -14.56 3.70
CA HIS A 112 11.80 -15.63 4.34
C HIS A 112 10.30 -15.29 4.38
N TYR A 113 9.66 -15.41 5.55
CA TYR A 113 8.24 -15.13 5.78
C TYR A 113 8.04 -13.95 6.72
N ARG A 114 9.01 -13.02 6.77
CA ARG A 114 8.97 -11.88 7.69
C ARG A 114 7.75 -10.98 7.52
N ASP A 115 7.16 -10.98 6.33
CA ASP A 115 6.00 -10.16 5.98
C ASP A 115 4.65 -10.90 6.13
N ASP A 116 4.66 -12.18 6.52
CA ASP A 116 3.43 -12.90 6.89
C ASP A 116 3.00 -12.44 8.30
N ALA A 117 2.26 -11.33 8.37
CA ALA A 117 1.69 -10.84 9.63
C ALA A 117 0.77 -11.93 10.24
N GLY A 118 1.05 -12.34 11.48
CA GLY A 118 0.18 -13.27 12.22
C GLY A 118 0.57 -14.75 12.20
N SER A 119 1.78 -15.12 11.76
CA SER A 119 2.27 -16.51 11.90
C SER A 119 2.44 -17.00 13.36
N ASN A 120 2.13 -16.17 14.36
CA ASN A 120 2.45 -16.42 15.77
C ASN A 120 1.26 -16.70 16.69
N GLU A 121 0.05 -16.90 16.19
CA GLU A 121 -1.04 -17.42 17.02
C GLU A 121 -1.48 -18.79 16.53
N LEU A 122 -0.49 -19.66 16.66
CA LEU A 122 -0.58 -21.10 16.56
C LEU A 122 -1.47 -21.65 17.70
N SER A 123 -2.79 -21.54 17.50
CA SER A 123 -3.80 -22.03 18.43
C SER A 123 -3.90 -23.56 18.37
N PHE A 124 -4.36 -24.17 19.47
CA PHE A 124 -4.45 -25.61 19.77
C PHE A 124 -5.01 -26.53 18.65
N GLN A 125 -5.56 -25.98 17.56
CA GLN A 125 -6.04 -26.69 16.37
C GLN A 125 -4.93 -27.19 15.41
N GLU A 126 -3.67 -26.88 15.68
CA GLU A 126 -2.50 -27.22 14.87
C GLU A 126 -2.23 -28.70 14.60
N TRP A 127 -2.90 -29.61 15.30
CA TRP A 127 -2.54 -31.03 15.28
C TRP A 127 -3.36 -31.89 14.31
N THR A 128 -4.09 -31.31 13.36
CA THR A 128 -4.76 -32.10 12.32
C THR A 128 -3.75 -32.60 11.28
N GLN A 129 -4.00 -33.78 10.70
CA GLN A 129 -3.15 -34.33 9.63
C GLN A 129 -3.11 -33.38 8.43
N GLN A 130 -4.23 -32.74 8.10
CA GLN A 130 -4.36 -31.77 7.01
C GLN A 130 -3.44 -30.55 7.20
N MET A 131 -3.35 -29.99 8.42
CA MET A 131 -2.44 -28.88 8.72
C MET A 131 -0.98 -29.29 8.54
N ARG A 132 -0.60 -30.49 9.04
CA ARG A 132 0.76 -31.03 8.85
C ARG A 132 1.10 -31.22 7.37
N ASP A 133 0.21 -31.83 6.60
CA ASP A 133 0.45 -32.10 5.18
C ASP A 133 0.58 -30.79 4.38
N MET A 134 -0.23 -29.78 4.71
CA MET A 134 -0.15 -28.45 4.12
C MET A 134 1.20 -27.76 4.45
N LEU A 135 1.62 -27.75 5.72
CA LEU A 135 2.89 -27.15 6.12
C LEU A 135 4.10 -27.88 5.50
N GLU A 136 4.05 -29.21 5.39
CA GLU A 136 5.06 -29.99 4.68
C GLU A 136 5.05 -29.71 3.17
N ALA A 137 3.89 -29.45 2.56
CA ALA A 137 3.82 -29.00 1.17
C ALA A 137 4.50 -27.65 0.96
N ARG A 138 4.24 -26.67 1.85
CA ARG A 138 4.95 -25.37 1.84
C ARG A 138 6.45 -25.55 1.99
N LYS A 139 6.90 -26.38 2.92
CA LYS A 139 8.33 -26.66 3.15
C LYS A 139 9.00 -27.32 1.94
N ARG A 140 8.34 -28.29 1.29
CA ARG A 140 8.82 -28.88 0.02
C ARG A 140 8.88 -27.83 -1.08
N GLY A 141 7.87 -26.96 -1.19
CA GLY A 141 7.86 -25.85 -2.13
C GLY A 141 9.01 -24.89 -1.91
N ASP A 142 9.33 -24.55 -0.66
CA ASP A 142 10.45 -23.68 -0.31
C ASP A 142 11.82 -24.28 -0.65
N LEU A 143 11.99 -25.59 -0.46
CA LEU A 143 13.19 -26.29 -0.88
C LEU A 143 13.34 -26.26 -2.41
N ALA A 144 12.29 -26.63 -3.14
CA ALA A 144 12.29 -26.59 -4.61
C ALA A 144 12.52 -25.17 -5.16
N PHE A 145 11.91 -24.15 -4.54
CA PHE A 145 12.10 -22.74 -4.90
C PHE A 145 13.55 -22.28 -4.73
N ARG A 146 14.20 -22.69 -3.64
CA ARG A 146 15.62 -22.39 -3.39
C ARG A 146 16.52 -23.11 -4.39
N ASP A 147 16.20 -24.36 -4.70
CA ASP A 147 16.95 -25.21 -5.62
C ASP A 147 16.65 -24.89 -7.11
N LYS A 148 15.80 -23.86 -7.35
CA LYS A 148 15.37 -23.39 -8.67
C LYS A 148 14.60 -24.42 -9.50
N ASP A 149 14.03 -25.43 -8.84
CA ASP A 149 13.05 -26.32 -9.45
C ASP A 149 11.66 -25.68 -9.36
N PHE A 150 11.43 -24.72 -10.25
CA PHE A 150 10.22 -23.89 -10.22
C PHE A 150 8.95 -24.66 -10.51
N LYS A 151 9.00 -25.76 -11.28
CA LYS A 151 7.82 -26.59 -11.58
C LYS A 151 7.37 -27.34 -10.33
N THR A 152 8.29 -28.02 -9.67
CA THR A 152 8.00 -28.71 -8.40
C THR A 152 7.56 -27.71 -7.32
N ALA A 153 8.16 -26.51 -7.28
CA ALA A 153 7.74 -25.45 -6.38
C ALA A 153 6.29 -25.01 -6.63
N ILE A 154 5.88 -24.82 -7.89
CA ILE A 154 4.50 -24.49 -8.26
C ILE A 154 3.52 -25.56 -7.75
N GLU A 155 3.82 -26.83 -7.99
CA GLU A 155 2.98 -27.95 -7.54
C GLU A 155 2.82 -27.96 -6.01
N CYS A 156 3.92 -27.82 -5.29
CA CYS A 156 3.93 -27.82 -3.83
C CYS A 156 3.19 -26.61 -3.23
N TYR A 157 3.41 -25.41 -3.77
CA TYR A 157 2.68 -24.22 -3.34
C TYR A 157 1.19 -24.28 -3.71
N THR A 158 0.84 -24.95 -4.81
CA THR A 158 -0.56 -25.16 -5.19
C THR A 158 -1.25 -26.12 -4.23
N GLN A 159 -0.60 -27.21 -3.83
CA GLN A 159 -1.10 -28.07 -2.75
C GLN A 159 -1.33 -27.28 -1.45
N PHE A 160 -0.41 -26.38 -1.08
CA PHE A 160 -0.59 -25.51 0.09
C PHE A 160 -1.83 -24.62 -0.03
N VAL A 161 -1.98 -23.93 -1.18
CA VAL A 161 -3.08 -22.99 -1.43
C VAL A 161 -4.44 -23.69 -1.51
N ASP A 162 -4.51 -24.84 -2.19
CA ASP A 162 -5.75 -25.59 -2.40
C ASP A 162 -6.34 -26.14 -1.10
N VAL A 163 -5.49 -26.48 -0.12
CA VAL A 163 -5.95 -26.89 1.21
C VAL A 163 -6.65 -25.73 1.95
N GLY A 164 -6.24 -24.48 1.67
CA GLY A 164 -6.97 -23.26 2.06
C GLY A 164 -7.11 -22.99 3.57
N THR A 165 -6.48 -23.81 4.42
CA THR A 165 -6.60 -23.69 5.89
C THR A 165 -5.77 -22.53 6.43
N MET A 166 -4.65 -22.23 5.78
CA MET A 166 -3.80 -21.08 6.08
C MET A 166 -3.50 -20.31 4.80
N VAL A 167 -3.48 -18.99 4.90
CA VAL A 167 -3.20 -18.10 3.77
C VAL A 167 -1.87 -17.41 4.02
N SER A 168 -0.99 -17.41 3.02
CA SER A 168 0.34 -16.80 3.10
C SER A 168 0.60 -15.93 1.89
N PRO A 169 0.77 -14.60 2.06
CA PRO A 169 1.11 -13.71 0.94
C PRO A 169 2.47 -14.07 0.34
N THR A 170 3.42 -14.52 1.15
CA THR A 170 4.74 -14.98 0.67
C THR A 170 4.64 -16.19 -0.25
N VAL A 171 3.78 -17.18 0.06
CA VAL A 171 3.58 -18.35 -0.82
C VAL A 171 3.06 -17.90 -2.19
N TYR A 172 2.10 -16.98 -2.23
CA TYR A 172 1.61 -16.43 -3.50
C TYR A 172 2.71 -15.67 -4.27
N ALA A 173 3.49 -14.82 -3.61
CA ALA A 173 4.59 -14.12 -4.28
C ALA A 173 5.67 -15.06 -4.84
N ARG A 174 6.03 -16.12 -4.10
CA ARG A 174 7.00 -17.12 -4.56
C ARG A 174 6.46 -17.95 -5.71
N ARG A 175 5.20 -18.39 -5.64
CA ARG A 175 4.54 -19.12 -6.74
C ARG A 175 4.38 -18.24 -7.99
N SER A 176 4.06 -16.95 -7.80
CA SER A 176 4.06 -15.96 -8.88
C SER A 176 5.41 -15.90 -9.60
N LEU A 177 6.51 -15.79 -8.85
CA LEU A 177 7.85 -15.78 -9.45
C LEU A 177 8.18 -17.11 -10.15
N CYS A 178 7.78 -18.25 -9.61
CA CYS A 178 7.95 -19.54 -10.29
C CYS A 178 7.20 -19.56 -11.64
N HIS A 179 5.98 -19.02 -11.69
CA HIS A 179 5.22 -18.90 -12.92
C HIS A 179 5.95 -17.99 -13.94
N LEU A 180 6.52 -16.87 -13.50
CA LEU A 180 7.34 -16.01 -14.37
C LEU A 180 8.58 -16.75 -14.91
N MET A 181 9.25 -17.53 -14.08
CA MET A 181 10.39 -18.37 -14.48
C MET A 181 9.99 -19.50 -15.44
N CYS A 182 8.72 -19.90 -15.43
CA CYS A 182 8.15 -20.91 -16.32
C CYS A 182 7.41 -20.30 -17.53
N ASP A 183 7.56 -19.00 -17.79
CA ASP A 183 6.93 -18.26 -18.89
C ASP A 183 5.38 -18.31 -18.85
N GLN A 184 4.81 -18.19 -17.65
CA GLN A 184 3.36 -18.16 -17.39
C GLN A 184 2.93 -16.84 -16.73
N PRO A 185 3.04 -15.69 -17.44
CA PRO A 185 2.84 -14.38 -16.83
C PRO A 185 1.40 -14.11 -16.37
N ASP A 186 0.37 -14.67 -17.04
CA ASP A 186 -1.02 -14.55 -16.58
C ASP A 186 -1.26 -15.22 -15.21
N ALA A 187 -0.66 -16.39 -15.00
CA ALA A 187 -0.74 -17.10 -13.73
C ALA A 187 0.03 -16.35 -12.64
N ALA A 188 1.19 -15.80 -13.00
CA ALA A 188 1.98 -14.97 -12.09
C ALA A 188 1.23 -13.72 -11.64
N LEU A 189 0.54 -13.03 -12.55
CA LEU A 189 -0.23 -11.83 -12.22
C LEU A 189 -1.38 -12.16 -11.25
N ARG A 190 -2.11 -13.26 -11.49
CA ARG A 190 -3.18 -13.71 -10.58
C ARG A 190 -2.65 -13.95 -9.17
N ASP A 191 -1.51 -14.63 -9.03
CA ASP A 191 -0.90 -14.85 -7.71
C ASP A 191 -0.43 -13.55 -7.06
N ALA A 192 0.17 -12.64 -7.83
CA ALA A 192 0.60 -11.34 -7.30
C ALA A 192 -0.58 -10.47 -6.82
N MET A 193 -1.72 -10.55 -7.50
CA MET A 193 -2.98 -9.92 -7.05
C MET A 193 -3.53 -10.60 -5.79
N GLN A 194 -3.47 -11.93 -5.69
CA GLN A 194 -3.87 -12.63 -4.47
C GLN A 194 -2.98 -12.25 -3.28
N ALA A 195 -1.67 -12.12 -3.48
CA ALA A 195 -0.76 -11.63 -2.45
C ALA A 195 -1.15 -10.24 -1.93
N GLN A 196 -1.54 -9.32 -2.82
CA GLN A 196 -2.07 -8.00 -2.46
C GLN A 196 -3.39 -8.10 -1.70
N CYS A 197 -4.33 -8.97 -2.11
CA CYS A 197 -5.58 -9.16 -1.38
C CYS A 197 -5.35 -9.62 0.05
N VAL A 198 -4.33 -10.44 0.29
CA VAL A 198 -3.97 -10.93 1.62
C VAL A 198 -3.25 -9.88 2.45
N CYS A 199 -2.35 -9.11 1.84
CA CYS A 199 -1.62 -8.04 2.51
C CYS A 199 -1.61 -6.76 1.63
N PRO A 200 -2.62 -5.89 1.78
CA PRO A 200 -2.80 -4.72 0.89
C PRO A 200 -1.66 -3.71 0.93
N ASP A 201 -0.97 -3.59 2.06
CA ASP A 201 0.15 -2.66 2.25
C ASP A 201 1.52 -3.35 2.05
N TRP A 202 1.58 -4.50 1.36
CA TRP A 202 2.83 -5.23 1.14
C TRP A 202 3.48 -4.87 -0.21
N PRO A 203 4.62 -4.14 -0.22
CA PRO A 203 5.21 -3.65 -1.46
C PRO A 203 5.61 -4.75 -2.45
N THR A 204 6.06 -5.90 -1.95
CA THR A 204 6.45 -7.05 -2.78
C THR A 204 5.32 -7.56 -3.67
N ALA A 205 4.06 -7.45 -3.24
CA ALA A 205 2.93 -7.86 -4.08
C ALA A 205 2.84 -6.97 -5.33
N PHE A 206 2.97 -5.65 -5.17
CA PHE A 206 2.95 -4.69 -6.28
C PHE A 206 4.17 -4.84 -7.20
N TYR A 207 5.36 -5.05 -6.64
CA TYR A 207 6.55 -5.39 -7.43
C TYR A 207 6.32 -6.63 -8.30
N MET A 208 5.67 -7.67 -7.77
CA MET A 208 5.39 -8.87 -8.55
C MET A 208 4.33 -8.65 -9.63
N GLN A 209 3.31 -7.82 -9.37
CA GLN A 209 2.36 -7.40 -10.41
C GLN A 209 3.08 -6.64 -11.52
N ALA A 210 3.97 -5.71 -11.20
CA ALA A 210 4.71 -4.95 -12.19
C ALA A 210 5.53 -5.85 -13.14
N VAL A 211 6.24 -6.84 -12.59
CA VAL A 211 7.05 -7.76 -13.39
C VAL A 211 6.15 -8.65 -14.27
N ALA A 212 5.02 -9.13 -13.74
CA ALA A 212 4.07 -9.91 -14.53
C ALA A 212 3.42 -9.09 -15.66
N LEU A 213 3.00 -7.86 -15.37
CA LEU A 213 2.45 -6.92 -16.36
C LEU A 213 3.47 -6.56 -17.43
N SER A 214 4.75 -6.37 -17.05
CA SER A 214 5.83 -6.12 -18.01
C SER A 214 6.00 -7.30 -18.98
N LYS A 215 5.86 -8.54 -18.50
CA LYS A 215 5.90 -9.75 -19.34
C LYS A 215 4.66 -9.92 -20.23
N LEU A 216 3.53 -9.32 -19.85
CA LEU A 216 2.30 -9.24 -20.65
C LEU A 216 2.28 -8.06 -21.63
N ASP A 217 3.38 -7.32 -21.74
CA ASP A 217 3.51 -6.11 -22.56
C ASP A 217 2.60 -4.94 -22.14
N MET A 218 2.13 -4.96 -20.89
CA MET A 218 1.31 -3.90 -20.28
C MET A 218 2.21 -2.87 -19.58
N GLN A 219 3.00 -2.14 -20.37
CA GLN A 219 4.09 -1.29 -19.86
C GLN A 219 3.63 -0.07 -19.03
N SER A 220 2.44 0.47 -19.30
CA SER A 220 1.85 1.54 -18.47
C SER A 220 1.61 1.03 -17.06
N ASP A 221 0.85 -0.05 -16.98
CA ASP A 221 0.35 -0.60 -15.72
C ASP A 221 1.51 -1.16 -14.90
N ALA A 222 2.53 -1.72 -15.57
CA ALA A 222 3.76 -2.14 -14.91
C ALA A 222 4.50 -0.99 -14.22
N LYS A 223 4.59 0.19 -14.87
CA LYS A 223 5.24 1.37 -14.28
C LYS A 223 4.44 1.93 -13.11
N ASP A 224 3.12 1.94 -13.23
CA ASP A 224 2.22 2.36 -12.15
C ASP A 224 2.44 1.46 -10.93
N MET A 225 2.46 0.12 -11.12
CA MET A 225 2.72 -0.83 -10.04
C MET A 225 4.12 -0.69 -9.42
N LEU A 226 5.16 -0.39 -10.21
CA LEU A 226 6.51 -0.11 -9.67
C LEU A 226 6.53 1.16 -8.81
N SER A 227 5.82 2.20 -9.23
CA SER A 227 5.71 3.45 -8.48
C SER A 227 4.99 3.23 -7.15
N GLU A 228 3.84 2.57 -7.18
CA GLU A 228 3.06 2.24 -5.97
C GLU A 228 3.89 1.39 -4.99
N ALA A 229 4.60 0.38 -5.49
CA ALA A 229 5.47 -0.45 -4.66
C ALA A 229 6.57 0.37 -3.95
N SER A 230 7.20 1.28 -4.69
CA SER A 230 8.26 2.16 -4.14
C SER A 230 7.71 3.10 -3.07
N GLN A 231 6.54 3.70 -3.31
CA GLN A 231 5.86 4.56 -2.34
C GLN A 231 5.50 3.81 -1.05
N LEU A 232 5.02 2.57 -1.16
CA LEU A 232 4.70 1.73 -0.01
C LEU A 232 5.95 1.34 0.79
N GLU A 233 7.07 1.02 0.14
CA GLU A 233 8.35 0.76 0.82
C GLU A 233 8.84 1.99 1.59
N GLU A 234 8.80 3.17 0.98
CA GLU A 234 9.20 4.42 1.62
C GLU A 234 8.35 4.72 2.86
N LYS A 235 7.03 4.54 2.74
CA LYS A 235 6.09 4.71 3.85
C LYS A 235 6.39 3.74 5.00
N LYS A 236 6.64 2.45 4.68
CA LYS A 236 7.03 1.43 5.66
C LYS A 236 8.35 1.80 6.36
N GLN A 237 9.33 2.31 5.62
CA GLN A 237 10.63 2.71 6.15
C GLN A 237 10.56 3.95 7.05
N LYS A 238 9.70 4.91 6.73
CA LYS A 238 9.43 6.10 7.56
C LYS A 238 8.72 5.73 8.87
N ASN A 239 7.75 4.83 8.82
CA ASN A 239 7.01 4.37 10.00
C ASN A 239 7.83 3.49 10.95
N SER A 240 8.98 2.97 10.50
CA SER A 240 9.86 2.10 11.28
C SER A 240 11.04 2.84 11.93
N ARG A 241 11.15 4.17 11.75
CA ARG A 241 12.18 5.04 12.34
C ARG A 241 11.58 5.91 13.43
#